data_AF-A0A939XWS8-F1
#
_entry.id   AF-A0A939XWS8-F1
#
_cell.length_a   1.000
_cell.length_b   1.000
_cell.length_c   1.000
_cell.angle_alpha   90.00
_cell.angle_beta   90.00
_cell.angle_gamma   90.00
#
_symmetry.space_group_name_H-M   'P 1'
#
loop_
_entity.id
_entity.type
_entity.pdbx_description
1 polymer ?
#
loop_
_entity_poly.entity_id
_entity_poly.type
_entity_poly.pdbx_seq_one_letter_code
_entity_poly.pdbx_strand_id
1 'polypeptide(L)'
;MEEKRYEEEQKSQIEGYGEHYSPQELFFKLARVAKNAGIKIVYYVLILYYSLMYGDLTVKEKSIIIGALGYFILPIDLIPDLLPLGYSDDLSLIVFVVTKMKKSFTEEIHKMAINKLKRYFDNIDEDAISLK
;
A
#
# COMPACT_ATOMS: atom_id res chain seq x y z
N MET A 1 -15.50 37.38 -6.04
CA MET A 1 -14.33 38.29 -6.15
C MET A 1 -13.26 37.96 -5.11
N GLU A 2 -13.64 37.45 -3.94
CA GLU A 2 -12.73 37.09 -2.85
C GLU A 2 -12.05 35.72 -3.04
N GLU A 3 -12.77 34.69 -3.50
CA GLU A 3 -12.20 33.37 -3.87
C GLU A 3 -11.11 33.47 -4.94
N LYS A 4 -11.36 34.22 -6.02
CA LYS A 4 -10.37 34.40 -7.09
C LYS A 4 -9.10 35.09 -6.60
N ARG A 5 -9.24 36.06 -5.69
CA ARG A 5 -8.11 36.75 -5.07
C ARG A 5 -7.30 35.82 -4.17
N TYR A 6 -7.99 34.96 -3.41
CA TYR A 6 -7.37 33.94 -2.56
C TYR A 6 -6.61 32.89 -3.39
N GLU A 7 -7.18 32.43 -4.51
CA GLU A 7 -6.52 31.52 -5.44
C GLU A 7 -5.26 32.14 -6.08
N GLU A 8 -5.33 33.42 -6.48
CA GLU A 8 -4.21 34.16 -7.05
C GLU A 8 -3.06 34.36 -6.03
N GLU A 9 -3.38 34.64 -4.77
CA GLU A 9 -2.41 34.80 -3.68
C GLU A 9 -1.71 33.47 -3.36
N GLN A 10 -2.47 32.37 -3.28
CA GLN A 10 -1.94 31.01 -3.10
C GLN A 10 -0.98 30.63 -4.24
N LYS A 11 -1.39 30.90 -5.49
CA LYS A 11 -0.60 30.58 -6.67
C LYS A 11 0.73 31.35 -6.71
N SER A 12 0.70 32.64 -6.38
CA SER A 12 1.89 33.47 -6.26
C SER A 12 2.84 33.02 -5.13
N GLN A 13 2.31 32.58 -3.99
CA GLN A 13 3.13 32.02 -2.91
C GLN A 13 3.79 30.69 -3.32
N ILE A 14 3.07 29.83 -4.04
CA ILE A 14 3.60 28.56 -4.57
C ILE A 14 4.70 28.81 -5.62
N GLU A 15 4.54 29.81 -6.47
CA GLU A 15 5.56 30.25 -7.43
C GLU A 15 6.80 30.85 -6.75
N GLY A 16 6.66 31.39 -5.53
CA GLY A 16 7.75 31.95 -4.72
C GLY A 16 8.57 30.94 -3.90
N TYR A 17 8.20 29.65 -3.89
CA TYR A 17 8.84 28.62 -3.06
C TYR A 17 10.23 28.13 -3.56
N GLY A 18 10.80 28.79 -4.58
CA GLY A 18 12.19 28.64 -5.02
C GLY A 18 12.38 27.80 -6.28
N GLU A 19 13.58 27.90 -6.88
CA GLU A 19 13.96 27.31 -8.18
C GLU A 19 13.87 25.76 -8.28
N HIS A 20 13.41 25.07 -7.23
CA HIS A 20 13.30 23.62 -7.15
C HIS A 20 11.85 23.11 -7.03
N TYR A 21 10.85 24.00 -6.99
CA TYR A 21 9.46 23.59 -6.96
C TYR A 21 8.81 23.82 -8.33
N SER A 22 8.39 22.73 -8.96
CA SER A 22 7.55 22.75 -10.16
C SER A 22 6.27 21.94 -9.90
N PRO A 23 5.07 22.49 -10.17
CA PRO A 23 3.84 21.71 -10.12
C PRO A 23 3.90 20.45 -11.00
N GLN A 24 4.55 20.53 -12.16
CA GLN A 24 4.74 19.39 -13.07
C GLN A 24 5.58 18.30 -12.41
N GLU A 25 6.70 18.66 -11.77
CA GLU A 25 7.55 17.71 -11.04
C GLU A 25 6.81 17.09 -9.84
N LEU A 26 6.00 17.88 -9.13
CA LEU A 26 5.17 17.39 -8.03
C LEU A 26 4.19 16.31 -8.50
N PHE A 27 3.39 16.58 -9.53
CA PHE A 27 2.42 15.60 -10.05
C PHE A 27 3.12 14.38 -10.64
N PHE A 28 4.27 14.55 -11.28
CA PHE A 28 5.10 13.43 -11.75
C PHE A 28 5.56 12.54 -10.58
N LYS A 29 6.07 13.14 -9.51
CA LYS A 29 6.49 12.43 -8.29
C LYS A 29 5.30 11.75 -7.61
N LEU A 30 4.15 12.42 -7.53
CA LEU A 30 2.92 11.88 -6.94
C LEU A 30 2.46 10.64 -7.70
N ALA A 31 2.38 10.69 -9.03
CA ALA A 31 1.99 9.55 -9.86
C ALA A 31 2.94 8.36 -9.67
N ARG A 32 4.25 8.60 -9.61
CA ARG A 32 5.25 7.57 -9.34
C ARG A 32 5.10 6.96 -7.95
N VAL A 33 4.86 7.77 -6.92
CA VAL A 33 4.63 7.29 -5.55
C VAL A 33 3.35 6.45 -5.47
N ALA A 34 2.26 6.93 -6.08
CA ALA A 34 0.99 6.21 -6.12
C ALA A 34 1.12 4.85 -6.83
N LYS A 35 1.81 4.81 -7.98
CA LYS A 35 2.12 3.56 -8.70
C LYS A 35 2.88 2.58 -7.80
N ASN A 36 3.97 3.05 -7.18
CA ASN A 36 4.81 2.19 -6.33
C ASN A 36 4.07 1.68 -5.09
N ALA A 37 3.26 2.54 -4.45
CA ALA A 37 2.41 2.15 -3.34
C ALA A 37 1.40 1.08 -3.78
N GLY A 38 0.70 1.28 -4.90
CA GLY A 38 -0.24 0.31 -5.45
C GLY A 38 0.39 -1.06 -5.71
N ILE A 39 1.55 -1.07 -6.38
CA ILE A 39 2.32 -2.31 -6.65
C ILE A 39 2.67 -3.03 -5.34
N LYS A 40 3.18 -2.29 -4.35
CA LYS A 40 3.61 -2.86 -3.07
C LYS A 40 2.46 -3.45 -2.27
N ILE A 41 1.31 -2.78 -2.25
CA ILE A 41 0.12 -3.25 -1.54
C ILE A 41 -0.45 -4.51 -2.21
N VAL A 42 -0.54 -4.54 -3.54
CA VAL A 42 -0.98 -5.75 -4.26
C VAL A 42 -0.03 -6.92 -4.01
N TYR A 43 1.28 -6.67 -4.01
CA TYR A 43 2.27 -7.68 -3.66
C TYR A 43 2.09 -8.23 -2.24
N TYR A 44 1.85 -7.36 -1.25
CA TYR A 44 1.58 -7.76 0.14
C TYR A 44 0.31 -8.59 0.28
N VAL A 45 -0.74 -8.26 -0.46
CA VAL A 45 -1.95 -9.09 -0.48
C VAL A 45 -1.66 -10.46 -1.11
N LEU A 46 -0.91 -10.49 -2.21
CA LEU A 46 -0.54 -11.73 -2.90
C LEU A 46 0.36 -12.62 -2.05
N ILE A 47 1.35 -12.05 -1.34
CA ILE A 47 2.26 -12.85 -0.51
C ILE A 47 1.49 -13.52 0.63
N LEU A 48 0.59 -12.77 1.29
CA LEU A 48 -0.30 -13.30 2.32
C LEU A 48 -1.22 -14.41 1.78
N TYR A 49 -1.81 -14.21 0.61
CA TYR A 49 -2.64 -15.22 -0.06
C TYR A 49 -1.85 -16.50 -0.35
N TYR A 50 -0.68 -16.39 -0.97
CA TYR A 50 0.14 -17.56 -1.29
C TYR A 50 0.70 -18.25 -0.04
N SER A 51 1.01 -17.50 1.02
CA SER A 51 1.37 -18.07 2.33
C SER A 51 0.23 -18.89 2.95
N LEU A 52 -1.03 -18.44 2.84
CA LEU A 52 -2.16 -19.25 3.29
C LEU A 52 -2.33 -20.55 2.51
N MET A 53 -2.12 -20.49 1.20
CA MET A 53 -2.36 -21.63 0.30
C MET A 53 -1.24 -22.67 0.34
N TYR A 54 0.02 -22.24 0.42
CA TYR A 54 1.19 -23.08 0.23
C TYR A 54 2.23 -22.98 1.34
N GLY A 55 2.06 -22.07 2.30
CA GLY A 55 2.98 -21.89 3.41
C GLY A 55 2.79 -22.91 4.53
N ASP A 56 3.90 -23.25 5.18
CA ASP A 56 3.91 -24.00 6.43
C ASP A 56 3.65 -23.03 7.59
N LEU A 57 2.37 -22.77 7.86
CA LEU A 57 1.91 -21.82 8.87
C LEU A 57 1.18 -22.54 10.00
N THR A 58 1.43 -22.09 11.23
CA THR A 58 0.63 -22.49 12.39
C THR A 58 -0.83 -22.03 12.24
N VAL A 59 -1.75 -22.66 12.97
CA VAL A 59 -3.17 -22.26 12.99
C VAL A 59 -3.33 -20.78 13.36
N LYS A 60 -2.54 -20.29 14.33
CA LYS A 60 -2.56 -18.90 14.76
C LYS A 60 -2.13 -17.94 13.65
N GLU A 61 -1.07 -18.27 12.93
CA GLU A 61 -0.58 -17.48 11.80
C GLU A 61 -1.62 -17.43 10.68
N LYS A 62 -2.21 -18.57 10.32
CA LYS A 62 -3.29 -18.63 9.33
C LYS A 62 -4.46 -17.73 9.73
N SER A 63 -4.91 -17.78 10.98
CA SER A 63 -5.98 -16.92 11.47
C SER A 63 -5.66 -15.43 11.37
N ILE A 64 -4.42 -15.03 11.65
CA ILE A 64 -3.98 -13.63 11.51
C ILE A 64 -4.03 -13.19 10.04
N ILE A 65 -3.50 -14.00 9.11
CA ILE A 65 -3.53 -13.65 7.69
C ILE A 65 -4.98 -13.60 7.17
N ILE A 66 -5.81 -14.57 7.54
CA ILE A 66 -7.23 -14.60 7.15
C ILE A 66 -7.94 -13.34 7.64
N GLY A 67 -7.69 -12.91 8.89
CA GLY A 67 -8.24 -11.67 9.43
C GLY A 67 -7.81 -10.44 8.62
N ALA A 68 -6.53 -10.33 8.28
CA ALA A 68 -6.01 -9.20 7.50
C ALA A 68 -6.55 -9.17 6.06
N LEU A 69 -6.60 -10.32 5.38
CA LEU A 69 -7.17 -10.41 4.03
C LEU A 69 -8.70 -10.20 4.04
N GLY A 70 -9.38 -10.70 5.06
CA GLY A 70 -10.82 -10.48 5.26
C GLY A 70 -11.13 -8.99 5.41
N TYR A 71 -10.34 -8.28 6.21
CA TYR A 71 -10.46 -6.82 6.37
C TYR A 71 -10.17 -6.06 5.07
N PHE A 72 -9.15 -6.49 4.31
CA PHE A 72 -8.82 -5.89 3.00
C PHE A 72 -9.95 -6.04 1.96
N ILE A 73 -10.70 -7.14 1.97
CA ILE A 73 -11.81 -7.39 1.03
C ILE A 73 -13.10 -6.69 1.48
N LEU A 74 -13.38 -6.74 2.79
CA LEU A 74 -14.57 -6.16 3.40
C LEU A 74 -14.14 -5.07 4.38
N PRO A 75 -13.83 -3.85 3.90
CA PRO A 75 -13.67 -2.71 4.79
C PRO A 75 -14.99 -2.56 5.55
N ILE A 76 -14.90 -2.67 6.87
CA ILE A 76 -16.03 -2.80 7.78
C ILE A 76 -16.81 -1.48 7.83
N ASP A 77 -17.74 -1.28 6.91
CA ASP A 77 -18.98 -0.52 7.14
C ASP A 77 -19.94 -1.32 8.09
N LEU A 78 -19.46 -2.33 8.85
CA LEU A 78 -20.28 -3.33 9.56
C LEU A 78 -19.93 -3.64 11.04
N ILE A 79 -19.06 -2.84 11.68
CA ILE A 79 -18.86 -2.78 13.13
C ILE A 79 -18.88 -1.29 13.48
N PRO A 80 -20.07 -0.69 13.61
CA PRO A 80 -20.18 0.61 14.27
C PRO A 80 -19.69 0.44 15.72
N ASP A 81 -18.87 1.38 16.17
CA ASP A 81 -18.61 1.69 17.60
C ASP A 81 -17.52 0.94 18.40
N LEU A 82 -16.47 0.33 17.81
CA LEU A 82 -15.39 -0.27 18.65
C LEU A 82 -13.96 0.29 18.50
N LEU A 83 -13.64 1.08 17.48
CA LEU A 83 -12.29 1.65 17.32
C LEU A 83 -12.33 3.17 17.17
N PRO A 84 -11.93 3.97 18.18
CA PRO A 84 -11.85 5.43 18.09
C PRO A 84 -10.59 5.88 17.33
N LEU A 85 -10.22 5.18 16.26
CA LEU A 85 -9.03 5.44 15.45
C LEU A 85 -9.42 5.27 13.97
N GLY A 86 -9.76 6.38 13.31
CA GLY A 86 -10.35 6.40 11.97
C GLY A 86 -9.43 5.96 10.83
N TYR A 87 -10.05 5.44 9.76
CA TYR A 87 -9.68 5.24 8.32
C TYR A 87 -8.23 4.94 7.86
N SER A 88 -7.24 5.05 8.73
CA SER A 88 -5.82 4.87 8.45
C SER A 88 -5.35 3.41 8.62
N ASP A 89 -6.25 2.49 8.93
CA ASP A 89 -5.92 1.19 9.54
C ASP A 89 -5.82 0.01 8.53
N ASP A 90 -6.44 0.05 7.35
CA ASP A 90 -6.56 -1.13 6.47
C ASP A 90 -5.25 -1.52 5.78
N LEU A 91 -4.57 -0.55 5.15
CA LEU A 91 -3.26 -0.79 4.56
C LEU A 91 -2.20 -0.96 5.63
N SER A 92 -2.34 -0.24 6.75
CA SER A 92 -1.45 -0.36 7.91
C SER A 92 -1.50 -1.78 8.49
N LEU A 93 -2.69 -2.39 8.57
CA LEU A 93 -2.87 -3.77 8.99
C LEU A 93 -2.17 -4.77 8.06
N ILE A 94 -2.34 -4.62 6.74
CA ILE A 94 -1.65 -5.46 5.76
C ILE A 94 -0.13 -5.35 5.90
N VAL A 95 0.39 -4.11 5.96
CA VAL A 95 1.83 -3.85 6.14
C VAL A 95 2.33 -4.42 7.46
N PHE A 96 1.57 -4.26 8.55
CA PHE A 96 1.91 -4.77 9.87
C PHE A 96 2.00 -6.30 9.88
N VAL A 97 0.99 -7.00 9.32
CA VAL A 97 0.96 -8.46 9.28
C VAL A 97 2.10 -9.00 8.43
N VAL A 98 2.34 -8.42 7.25
CA VAL A 98 3.47 -8.79 6.39
C VAL A 98 4.81 -8.60 7.11
N THR A 99 5.01 -7.48 7.80
CA THR A 99 6.24 -7.20 8.54
C THR A 99 6.43 -8.20 9.69
N LYS A 100 5.36 -8.50 10.42
CA LYS A 100 5.37 -9.46 11.53
C LYS A 100 5.65 -10.90 11.09
N MET A 101 5.18 -11.28 9.89
CA MET A 101 5.25 -12.64 9.36
C MET A 101 6.36 -12.84 8.33
N LYS A 102 7.25 -11.85 8.15
CA LYS A 102 8.31 -11.86 7.14
C LYS A 102 9.16 -13.14 7.14
N LYS A 103 9.42 -13.73 8.30
CA LYS A 103 10.19 -14.98 8.44
C LYS A 103 9.44 -16.23 7.97
N SER A 104 8.11 -16.15 7.86
CA SER A 104 7.24 -17.26 7.46
C SER A 104 7.04 -17.29 5.93
N PHE A 105 7.62 -16.35 5.18
CA PHE A 105 7.54 -16.29 3.72
C PHE A 105 8.75 -16.97 3.10
N THR A 106 8.51 -18.01 2.30
CA THR A 106 9.56 -18.74 1.59
C THR A 106 9.86 -18.09 0.24
N GLU A 107 11.05 -18.33 -0.31
CA GLU A 107 11.43 -17.87 -1.65
C GLU A 107 10.42 -18.28 -2.74
N GLU A 108 9.84 -19.47 -2.63
CA GLU A 108 8.83 -19.94 -3.59
C GLU A 108 7.52 -19.13 -3.49
N ILE A 109 7.09 -18.76 -2.28
CA ILE A 109 5.94 -17.88 -2.08
C ILE A 109 6.21 -16.49 -2.69
N HIS A 110 7.41 -15.95 -2.45
CA HIS A 110 7.85 -14.68 -3.05
C HIS A 110 7.77 -14.72 -4.59
N LYS A 111 8.28 -15.79 -5.21
CA LYS A 111 8.20 -16.00 -6.66
C LYS A 111 6.76 -16.08 -7.16
N MET A 112 5.88 -16.83 -6.48
CA MET A 112 4.47 -16.92 -6.86
C MET A 112 3.78 -15.55 -6.83
N ALA A 113 4.03 -14.77 -5.77
CA ALA A 113 3.49 -13.42 -5.63
C ALA A 113 4.00 -12.49 -6.74
N ILE A 114 5.31 -12.47 -7.01
CA ILE A 114 5.92 -11.65 -8.08
C ILE A 114 5.37 -12.06 -9.47
N ASN A 115 5.30 -13.36 -9.77
CA ASN A 115 4.80 -13.85 -11.05
C ASN A 115 3.34 -13.44 -11.28
N LYS A 116 2.52 -13.48 -10.23
CA LYS A 116 1.14 -13.01 -10.29
C LYS A 116 1.07 -11.49 -10.42
N LEU A 117 1.91 -10.74 -9.71
CA LEU A 117 2.00 -9.28 -9.76
C LEU A 117 2.36 -8.75 -11.15
N LYS A 118 3.30 -9.42 -11.85
CA LYS A 118 3.70 -9.14 -13.23
C LYS A 118 2.56 -9.24 -14.25
N ARG A 119 1.42 -9.86 -13.90
CA ARG A 119 0.23 -9.90 -14.75
C ARG A 119 -0.64 -8.65 -14.62
N TYR A 120 -0.44 -7.85 -13.58
CA TYR A 120 -1.22 -6.64 -13.29
C TYR A 120 -0.43 -5.36 -13.57
N PHE A 121 0.90 -5.40 -13.48
CA PHE A 121 1.75 -4.23 -13.65
C PHE A 121 2.96 -4.53 -14.55
N ASP A 122 3.21 -3.64 -15.49
CA ASP A 122 4.42 -3.64 -16.30
C ASP A 122 5.57 -2.91 -15.59
N ASN A 123 6.81 -3.33 -15.90
CA ASN A 123 8.06 -2.71 -15.42
C ASN A 123 8.10 -2.57 -13.88
N ILE A 124 8.02 -3.70 -13.20
CA ILE A 124 8.06 -3.80 -11.74
C ILE A 124 9.51 -3.74 -11.26
N ASP A 125 9.80 -2.82 -10.34
CA ASP A 125 11.06 -2.78 -9.59
C ASP A 125 10.96 -3.74 -8.40
N GLU A 126 11.44 -4.97 -8.58
CA GLU A 126 11.37 -6.02 -7.55
C GLU A 126 12.14 -5.64 -6.27
N ASP A 127 13.24 -4.88 -6.40
CA ASP A 127 14.01 -4.40 -5.25
C ASP A 127 13.20 -3.43 -4.38
N ALA A 128 12.41 -2.55 -5.00
CA ALA A 128 11.55 -1.59 -4.31
C ALA A 128 10.39 -2.25 -3.52
N ILE A 129 10.10 -3.51 -3.81
CA ILE A 129 8.97 -4.27 -3.24
C ILE A 129 9.47 -5.33 -2.26
N SER A 130 10.73 -5.76 -2.41
CA SER A 130 11.37 -6.72 -1.52
C SER A 130 11.33 -6.24 -0.06
N LEU A 131 10.90 -7.12 0.83
CA LEU A 131 11.00 -6.92 2.26
C LEU A 131 12.45 -7.21 2.65
N LYS A 132 13.38 -6.26 2.45
CA LYS A 132 14.73 -6.37 3.02
C LYS A 132 14.71 -6.24 4.53
#